data_AF-A0A832HXX4-F1
#
_entry.id   AF-A0A832HXX4-F1
#
_cell.length_a   1.000
_cell.length_b   1.000
_cell.length_c   1.000
_cell.angle_alpha   90.00
_cell.angle_beta   90.00
_cell.angle_gamma   90.00
#
_symmetry.space_group_name_H-M   'P 1'
#
loop_
_entity.id
_entity.type
_entity.pdbx_description
1 polymer ?
#
loop_
_entity_poly.entity_id
_entity_poly.type
_entity_poly.pdbx_seq_one_letter_code
_entity_poly.pdbx_strand_id
1 'polypeptide(L)' 'MKEKADEEPQRCCGNCGNHAPYEYPNKIFCTVLYCKGKNPIVETLWCCEYWNPSSQECYCIKEAIKSKTNK' A
#
# COMPACT_ATOMS: atom_id res chain seq x y z
N MET A 1 -11.49 31.22 1.12
CA MET A 1 -11.50 29.87 1.72
C MET A 1 -11.32 28.91 0.55
N LYS A 2 -10.15 28.28 0.41
CA LYS A 2 -9.90 27.37 -0.72
C LYS A 2 -10.28 25.98 -0.23
N GLU A 3 -11.41 25.49 -0.71
CA GLU A 3 -11.88 24.13 -0.48
C GLU A 3 -10.73 23.17 -0.80
N LYS A 4 -10.24 22.46 0.22
CA LYS A 4 -9.35 21.32 0.05
C LYS A 4 -10.15 20.33 -0.79
N ALA A 5 -9.79 20.19 -2.07
CA ALA A 5 -10.20 19.04 -2.83
C ALA A 5 -9.85 17.82 -1.98
N ASP A 6 -10.86 17.02 -1.65
CA ASP A 6 -10.73 15.75 -0.97
C ASP A 6 -9.86 14.86 -1.87
N GLU A 7 -8.54 14.91 -1.69
CA GLU A 7 -7.61 14.03 -2.38
C GLU A 7 -7.94 12.63 -1.86
N GLU A 8 -8.68 11.86 -2.66
CA GLU A 8 -8.91 10.45 -2.35
C GLU A 8 -7.56 9.81 -2.00
N PRO A 9 -7.47 9.08 -0.86
CA PRO A 9 -6.22 8.51 -0.43
C PRO A 9 -5.65 7.64 -1.55
N GLN A 10 -4.44 7.99 -2.02
CA GLN A 10 -3.80 7.33 -3.16
C GLN A 10 -3.82 5.81 -2.95
N ARG A 11 -4.44 5.08 -3.90
CA ARG A 11 -4.53 3.62 -3.85
C ARG A 11 -3.13 3.01 -3.89
N CYS A 12 -2.82 2.18 -2.90
CA CYS A 12 -1.54 1.47 -2.80
C CYS A 12 -1.71 0.11 -2.13
N CYS A 13 -0.72 -0.75 -2.29
CA CYS A 13 -0.68 -2.07 -1.71
C CYS A 13 -0.73 -2.00 -0.18
N GLY A 14 -0.19 -0.95 0.44
CA GLY A 14 -0.30 -0.72 1.88
C GLY A 14 -1.71 -0.39 2.38
N ASN A 15 -2.62 0.09 1.54
CA ASN A 15 -4.05 0.27 1.89
C ASN A 15 -4.97 -0.77 1.22
N CYS A 16 -4.42 -1.88 0.75
CA CYS A 16 -5.19 -2.94 0.10
C CYS A 16 -5.68 -3.98 1.12
N GLY A 17 -6.92 -4.46 1.03
CA GLY A 17 -7.41 -5.54 1.91
C GLY A 17 -6.69 -6.90 1.74
N ASN A 18 -5.86 -7.05 0.70
CA ASN A 18 -5.08 -8.26 0.43
C ASN A 18 -3.64 -8.21 0.94
N HIS A 19 -3.23 -7.14 1.62
CA HIS A 19 -1.84 -6.98 2.04
C HIS A 19 -1.57 -7.69 3.36
N ALA A 20 -0.37 -8.26 3.47
CA ALA A 20 0.16 -8.81 4.70
C ALA A 20 1.56 -8.22 4.97
N PRO A 21 2.02 -8.18 6.23
CA PRO A 21 3.36 -7.73 6.58
C PRO A 21 4.45 -8.57 5.89
N TYR A 22 5.52 -7.92 5.42
CA TYR A 22 6.72 -8.59 4.91
C TYR A 22 8.00 -7.92 5.39
N GLU A 23 8.41 -6.79 4.80
CA GLU A 23 9.57 -6.00 5.22
C GLU A 23 9.14 -4.56 5.52
N TYR A 24 8.82 -4.32 6.78
CA TYR A 24 8.36 -3.01 7.22
C TYR A 24 9.45 -1.93 7.03
N PRO A 25 9.10 -0.70 6.58
CA PRO A 25 7.79 -0.29 6.09
C PRO A 25 7.64 -0.42 4.57
N ASN A 26 8.69 -0.83 3.86
CA ASN A 26 8.83 -0.59 2.41
C ASN A 26 8.21 -1.69 1.53
N LYS A 27 8.11 -2.93 2.01
CA LYS A 27 7.52 -4.03 1.23
C LYS A 27 6.45 -4.76 2.00
N ILE A 28 5.43 -5.18 1.27
CA ILE A 28 4.34 -6.02 1.75
C ILE A 28 4.28 -7.31 0.96
N PHE A 29 3.60 -8.30 1.53
CA PHE A 29 3.21 -9.52 0.83
C PHE A 29 1.78 -9.37 0.29
N CYS A 30 1.61 -9.55 -1.02
CA CYS A 30 0.31 -9.51 -1.67
C CYS A 30 -0.24 -10.94 -1.87
N THR A 31 -1.25 -11.30 -1.08
CA THR A 31 -1.84 -12.65 -1.10
C THR A 31 -2.46 -12.98 -2.47
N VAL A 32 -3.02 -12.00 -3.18
CA VAL A 32 -3.64 -12.25 -4.50
C VAL A 32 -2.60 -12.57 -5.57
N LEU A 33 -1.44 -11.89 -5.56
CA LEU A 33 -0.36 -12.21 -6.49
C LEU A 33 0.20 -13.60 -6.22
N TYR A 34 0.34 -13.97 -4.93
CA TYR A 34 0.73 -15.33 -4.53
C TYR A 34 -0.25 -16.38 -5.08
N CYS A 35 -1.56 -16.21 -4.84
CA CYS A 35 -2.58 -17.13 -5.34
C CYS A 35 -2.62 -17.23 -6.88
N LYS A 36 -2.11 -16.21 -7.58
CA LYS A 36 -2.00 -16.18 -9.04
C LYS A 36 -0.66 -16.70 -9.57
N GLY A 37 0.24 -17.19 -8.72
CA GLY A 37 1.57 -17.64 -9.10
C GLY A 37 2.48 -16.50 -9.60
N LYS A 38 2.17 -15.25 -9.27
CA LYS A 38 2.99 -14.06 -9.55
C LYS A 38 3.88 -13.74 -8.35
N ASN A 39 4.90 -12.89 -8.55
CA ASN A 39 5.74 -12.42 -7.44
C ASN A 39 4.88 -11.65 -6.40
N PRO A 40 4.76 -12.14 -5.15
CA PRO A 40 3.88 -11.53 -4.16
C PRO A 40 4.54 -10.39 -3.38
N ILE A 41 5.86 -10.22 -3.48
CA ILE A 41 6.58 -9.18 -2.74
C ILE A 41 6.55 -7.89 -3.55
N VAL A 42 5.88 -6.88 -3.01
CA VAL A 42 5.66 -5.59 -3.70
C VAL A 42 5.90 -4.42 -2.76
N GLU A 43 6.20 -3.26 -3.33
CA GLU A 43 6.39 -2.02 -2.57
C GLU A 43 5.09 -1.57 -1.90
N THR A 44 5.17 -1.13 -0.65
CA THR A 44 4.02 -0.66 0.14
C THR A 44 3.25 0.45 -0.55
N LEU A 45 3.96 1.35 -1.25
CA LEU A 45 3.38 2.51 -1.95
C LEU A 45 3.08 2.26 -3.43
N TRP A 46 3.37 1.06 -3.95
CA TRP A 46 2.96 0.66 -5.30
C TRP A 46 1.52 0.16 -5.30
N CYS A 47 0.88 0.02 -6.45
CA CYS A 47 -0.49 -0.48 -6.56
C CYS A 47 -0.62 -1.49 -7.70
N CYS A 48 -1.26 -2.63 -7.44
CA CYS A 48 -1.53 -3.65 -8.44
C CYS A 48 -2.96 -3.56 -9.00
N GLU A 49 -3.21 -4.20 -10.13
CA GLU A 49 -4.54 -4.31 -10.76
C GLU A 49 -5.59 -5.05 -9.90
N TYR A 50 -5.16 -5.84 -8.90
CA TYR A 50 -6.04 -6.59 -7.99
C TYR A 50 -6.30 -5.86 -6.67
N TRP A 51 -6.05 -4.55 -6.62
CA TRP A 51 -6.29 -3.76 -5.43
C TRP A 51 -7.77 -3.80 -5.05
N ASN A 52 -8.04 -4.03 -3.76
CA ASN A 52 -9.33 -3.82 -3.14
C ASN A 52 -9.17 -2.94 -1.88
N PRO A 53 -10.18 -2.14 -1.53
CA PRO A 53 -10.09 -1.24 -0.39
C PRO A 53 -9.98 -2.02 0.93
N SER A 54 -9.06 -1.59 1.79
CA SER A 54 -9.05 -1.95 3.21
C SER A 54 -9.94 -0.99 4.00
N SER A 55 -10.70 -1.50 4.97
CA SER A 55 -11.45 -0.68 5.94
C SER A 55 -10.57 -0.10 7.05
N GLN A 56 -9.32 -0.54 7.14
CA GLN A 56 -8.36 -0.12 8.17
C GLN A 56 -7.16 0.58 7.53
N GLU A 57 -6.73 1.70 8.14
CA GLU A 57 -5.45 2.32 7.81
C GLU A 57 -4.28 1.46 8.26
N CYS A 58 -3.23 1.34 7.44
CA CYS A 58 -1.97 0.69 7.83
C CYS A 58 -0.88 1.73 8.13
N TYR A 59 -0.21 1.57 9.29
CA TYR A 59 0.97 2.39 9.65
C TYR A 59 2.14 2.25 8.67
N CYS A 60 2.22 1.12 7.96
CA CYS A 60 3.21 0.88 6.92
C CYS A 60 3.23 1.97 5.84
N ILE A 61 2.07 2.52 5.49
CA ILE A 61 1.96 3.59 4.48
C ILE A 61 2.64 4.87 4.99
N LYS A 62 2.33 5.27 6.23
CA LYS A 62 2.86 6.49 6.85
C LYS A 62 4.39 6.43 6.97
N GLU A 63 4.93 5.30 7.40
CA GLU A 63 6.38 5.13 7.51
C GLU A 63 7.08 4.95 6.16
N ALA A 64 6.44 4.29 5.18
CA ALA A 64 7.01 4.17 3.83
C ALA A 64 7.13 5.53 3.14
N ILE A 65 6.14 6.42 3.33
CA ILE A 65 6.21 7.81 2.83
C ILE A 65 7.39 8.53 3.48
N LYS A 66 7.53 8.48 4.81
CA LYS A 66 8.67 9.07 5.52
C LYS A 66 10.02 8.53 5.03
N SER A 67 10.12 7.22 4.79
CA SER A 67 11.34 6.57 4.31
C SER A 67 11.74 7.00 2.89
N LYS A 68 10.81 7.44 2.05
CA LYS A 68 11.12 7.99 0.71
C LYS A 68 11.51 9.45 0.75
N THR A 69 10.92 10.25 1.65
CA THR A 69 11.21 11.69 1.78
C THR A 69 12.56 11.96 2.45
N ASN A 70 13.04 11.07 3.32
CA ASN A 70 14.32 11.21 4.02
C ASN A 70 15.52 10.60 3.27
N LYS A 71 15.38 10.31 1.97
CA LYS A 71 16.42 9.75 1.10
C LYS A 71 16.90 10.79 0.11
#